data_AF-A0A5M6BU03-F1
#
_entry.id   AF-A0A5M6BU03-F1
#
_cell.length_a   1.000
_cell.length_b   1.000
_cell.length_c   1.000
_cell.angle_alpha   90.00
_cell.angle_beta   90.00
_cell.angle_gamma   90.00
#
_symmetry.space_group_name_H-M   'P 1'
#
loop_
_entity.id
_entity.type
_entity.pdbx_description
1 polymer ?
#
loop_
_entity_poly.entity_id
_entity_poly.type
_entity_poly.pdbx_seq_one_letter_code
_entity_poly.pdbx_strand_id
1 'polypeptide(L)'
;MAGGHGGFEPVKLDPAIERWSQMRENVYQHFKFTRRATRQVITLGFIVPAIIATIAVQFDNKYDWAGKQKGSSLLRGTPAKPAPASEE
;
A
#
# COMPACT_ATOMS: atom_id res chain seq x y z
N MET A 1 -39.38 1.47 0.75
CA MET A 1 -39.92 1.47 2.12
C MET A 1 -40.88 2.63 2.27
N ALA A 2 -41.88 2.44 3.13
CA ALA A 2 -43.14 3.18 3.26
C ALA A 2 -43.03 4.67 3.63
N GLY A 3 -44.10 5.42 3.37
CA GLY A 3 -44.20 6.87 3.47
C GLY A 3 -44.17 7.49 4.87
N GLY A 4 -43.97 8.81 4.89
CA GLY A 4 -44.07 9.69 6.06
C GLY A 4 -44.10 11.16 5.63
N HIS A 5 -45.17 11.85 6.02
CA HIS A 5 -45.48 13.29 5.99
C HIS A 5 -44.53 14.28 5.28
N GLY A 6 -45.03 14.86 4.18
CA GLY A 6 -44.39 15.95 3.43
C GLY A 6 -44.54 17.33 4.07
N GLY A 7 -43.65 17.69 5.00
CA GLY A 7 -43.64 19.06 5.52
C GLY A 7 -42.37 19.52 6.23
N PHE A 8 -41.42 18.63 6.51
CA PHE A 8 -40.16 19.01 7.13
C PHE A 8 -38.98 18.38 6.37
N GLU A 9 -38.35 19.18 5.52
CA GLU A 9 -37.12 18.84 4.82
C GLU A 9 -35.97 19.55 5.55
N PRO A 10 -35.27 18.89 6.50
CA PRO A 10 -34.26 19.53 7.35
C PRO A 10 -33.03 20.00 6.55
N VAL A 11 -32.84 19.47 5.34
CA VAL A 11 -31.71 19.74 4.47
C VAL A 11 -32.24 20.21 3.13
N LYS A 12 -31.75 21.37 2.66
CA LYS A 12 -32.02 21.81 1.30
C LYS A 12 -31.24 20.93 0.33
N LEU A 13 -31.94 20.10 -0.43
CA LEU A 13 -31.31 19.27 -1.46
C LEU A 13 -30.90 20.15 -2.64
N ASP A 14 -29.58 20.25 -2.85
CA ASP A 14 -29.02 20.89 -4.03
C ASP A 14 -28.84 19.84 -5.15
N PRO A 15 -29.54 19.98 -6.29
CA PRO A 15 -29.39 19.05 -7.41
C PRO A 15 -27.97 18.97 -7.97
N ALA A 16 -27.10 19.97 -7.75
CA ALA A 16 -25.70 19.88 -8.13
C ALA A 16 -24.91 18.91 -7.24
N ILE A 17 -25.15 18.94 -5.92
CA ILE A 17 -24.48 18.06 -4.96
C ILE A 17 -24.91 16.62 -5.16
N GLU A 18 -26.21 16.38 -5.35
CA GLU A 18 -26.75 15.05 -5.61
C GLU A 18 -26.16 14.44 -6.89
N ARG A 19 -26.08 15.22 -7.98
CA ARG A 19 -25.47 14.78 -9.24
C ARG A 19 -23.98 14.46 -9.09
N TRP A 20 -23.24 15.23 -8.29
CA TRP A 20 -21.83 14.94 -8.03
C TRP A 20 -21.65 13.64 -7.22
N SER A 21 -22.50 13.40 -6.21
CA SER A 21 -22.49 12.13 -5.47
C SER A 21 -22.78 10.96 -6.40
N GLN A 22 -23.85 11.07 -7.20
CA GLN A 22 -24.22 10.07 -8.19
C GLN A 22 -23.12 9.81 -9.22
N MET A 23 -22.43 10.84 -9.69
CA MET A 23 -21.31 10.68 -10.62
C MET A 23 -20.18 9.86 -9.98
N ARG A 24 -19.81 10.15 -8.73
CA ARG A 24 -18.74 9.46 -8.01
C ARG A 24 -19.07 8.01 -7.69
N GLU A 25 -20.31 7.74 -7.30
CA GLU A 25 -20.77 6.39 -6.97
C GLU A 25 -20.88 5.50 -8.22
N ASN A 26 -21.29 6.08 -9.36
CA ASN A 26 -21.49 5.35 -10.61
C ASN A 26 -20.28 5.39 -11.57
N VAL A 27 -19.08 5.74 -11.08
CA VAL A 27 -17.86 5.79 -11.90
C VAL A 27 -17.58 4.45 -12.57
N TYR A 28 -17.80 3.33 -11.87
CA TYR A 28 -17.49 1.99 -12.39
C TYR A 28 -18.32 1.63 -13.63
N GLN A 29 -19.55 2.13 -13.74
CA GLN A 29 -20.44 1.87 -14.89
C GLN A 29 -19.93 2.56 -16.16
N HIS A 30 -19.23 3.68 -16.01
CA HIS A 30 -18.76 4.52 -17.12
C HIS A 30 -17.25 4.40 -17.36
N PHE A 31 -16.56 3.57 -16.58
CA PHE A 31 -15.13 3.40 -16.66
C PHE A 31 -14.72 2.79 -18.02
N LYS A 32 -13.63 3.31 -18.60
CA LYS A 32 -13.04 2.79 -19.84
C LYS A 32 -11.53 2.68 -19.71
N PHE A 33 -10.98 1.58 -20.21
CA PHE A 33 -9.53 1.38 -20.31
C PHE A 33 -8.94 2.26 -21.40
N THR A 34 -8.63 3.50 -21.04
CA THR A 34 -7.82 4.41 -21.86
C THR A 34 -6.34 4.12 -21.63
N ARG A 35 -5.46 4.59 -22.53
CA ARG A 35 -4.00 4.42 -22.38
C ARG A 35 -3.48 4.95 -21.03
N ARG A 36 -4.04 6.07 -20.56
CA ARG A 36 -3.69 6.64 -19.25
C ARG A 36 -4.19 5.78 -18.08
N ALA A 37 -5.48 5.43 -18.07
CA ALA A 37 -6.07 4.66 -16.97
C ALA A 37 -5.44 3.27 -16.87
N THR A 38 -5.21 2.61 -18.02
CA THR A 38 -4.57 1.30 -18.08
C THR A 38 -3.16 1.32 -17.50
N ARG A 39 -2.36 2.35 -17.81
CA ARG A 39 -1.03 2.52 -17.19
C ARG A 39 -1.13 2.65 -15.68
N GLN A 40 -2.10 3.43 -15.16
CA GLN A 40 -2.29 3.58 -13.72
C GLN A 40 -2.68 2.26 -13.05
N VAL A 41 -3.63 1.53 -13.62
CA VAL A 41 -4.05 0.21 -13.11
C VAL A 41 -2.88 -0.78 -13.09
N ILE A 42 -2.10 -0.86 -14.17
CA ILE A 42 -0.96 -1.78 -14.24
C ILE A 42 0.12 -1.37 -13.23
N THR A 43 0.48 -0.09 -13.19
CA THR A 43 1.55 0.37 -12.30
C THR A 43 1.18 0.24 -10.84
N LEU A 44 0.01 0.72 -10.43
CA LEU A 44 -0.39 0.73 -9.02
C LEU A 44 -0.96 -0.61 -8.56
N GLY A 45 -1.67 -1.33 -9.44
CA GLY A 45 -2.30 -2.60 -9.11
C GLY A 45 -1.35 -3.80 -9.18
N PHE A 46 -0.32 -3.75 -10.02
CA PHE A 46 0.57 -4.89 -10.23
C PHE A 46 2.04 -4.56 -9.99
N ILE A 47 2.60 -3.54 -10.65
CA ILE A 47 4.04 -3.27 -10.58
C ILE A 47 4.47 -2.92 -9.16
N VAL A 48 3.78 -1.98 -8.51
CA VAL A 48 4.14 -1.54 -7.15
C VAL A 48 4.03 -2.69 -6.14
N PRO A 49 2.92 -3.45 -6.04
CA PRO A 49 2.85 -4.60 -5.15
C PRO A 49 3.89 -5.68 -5.48
N ALA A 50 4.15 -5.95 -6.76
CA ALA A 50 5.14 -6.94 -7.15
C ALA A 50 6.55 -6.54 -6.71
N ILE A 51 6.95 -5.26 -6.88
CA ILE A 51 8.25 -4.76 -6.41
C ILE A 51 8.36 -4.87 -4.89
N ILE A 52 7.30 -4.51 -4.16
CA ILE A 52 7.30 -4.63 -2.69
C ILE A 52 7.46 -6.10 -2.28
N ALA A 53 6.69 -6.99 -2.90
CA ALA A 53 6.75 -8.42 -2.61
C ALA A 53 8.12 -9.02 -2.94
N THR A 54 8.74 -8.65 -4.07
CA THR A 54 10.07 -9.18 -4.43
C THR A 54 11.13 -8.73 -3.45
N ILE A 55 11.13 -7.46 -3.04
CA ILE A 55 12.05 -6.96 -2.00
C ILE A 55 11.81 -7.70 -0.69
N ALA A 56 10.54 -7.83 -0.26
CA ALA A 56 10.21 -8.53 0.96
C ALA A 56 10.74 -9.97 0.95
N VAL A 57 10.45 -10.75 -0.10
CA VAL A 57 10.89 -12.15 -0.20
C VAL A 57 12.41 -12.28 -0.30
N GLN A 58 13.09 -11.38 -1.03
CA GLN A 58 14.54 -11.47 -1.21
C GLN A 58 15.33 -11.12 0.05
N PHE A 59 14.77 -10.26 0.90
CA PHE A 59 15.44 -9.78 2.10
C PHE A 59 14.84 -10.33 3.39
N ASP A 60 13.76 -11.09 3.30
CA ASP A 60 13.18 -11.78 4.45
C ASP A 60 14.24 -12.67 5.11
N ASN A 61 14.39 -12.50 6.42
CA ASN A 61 15.30 -13.27 7.26
C ASN A 61 16.78 -13.32 6.81
N LYS A 62 17.18 -12.50 5.84
CA LYS A 62 18.52 -12.53 5.26
C LYS A 62 19.58 -11.91 6.17
N TYR A 63 19.18 -10.89 6.94
CA TYR A 63 20.07 -10.14 7.80
C TYR A 63 19.70 -10.32 9.27
N ASP A 64 20.72 -10.47 10.10
CA ASP A 64 20.62 -10.53 11.56
C ASP A 64 21.72 -9.66 12.17
N TRP A 65 21.30 -8.59 12.83
CA TRP A 65 22.20 -7.58 13.39
C TRP A 65 22.31 -7.70 14.91
N ALA A 66 21.53 -8.59 15.53
CA ALA A 66 21.53 -8.75 16.98
C ALA A 66 22.89 -9.26 17.44
N GLY A 67 23.56 -8.51 18.32
CA GLY A 67 24.84 -8.89 18.92
C GLY A 67 26.05 -8.92 17.97
N LYS A 68 25.92 -8.40 16.73
CA LYS A 68 27.03 -8.37 15.77
C LYS A 68 28.09 -7.33 16.16
N GLN A 69 29.37 -7.72 16.13
CA GLN A 69 30.52 -6.86 16.43
C GLN A 69 30.95 -6.02 15.22
N LYS A 70 31.72 -4.95 15.47
CA LYS A 70 32.30 -4.09 14.41
C LYS A 70 33.13 -4.92 13.42
N GLY A 71 32.81 -4.81 12.13
CA GLY A 71 33.49 -5.55 11.06
C GLY A 71 33.04 -7.01 10.91
N SER A 72 31.99 -7.45 11.62
CA SER A 72 31.38 -8.77 11.39
C SER A 72 30.28 -8.72 10.33
N SER A 73 30.04 -9.84 9.66
CA SER A 73 28.98 -9.96 8.64
C SER A 73 27.60 -9.91 9.28
N LEU A 74 26.71 -9.11 8.67
CA LEU A 74 25.30 -8.97 9.04
C LEU A 74 24.40 -10.05 8.45
N LEU A 75 24.95 -10.94 7.63
CA LEU A 75 24.19 -12.06 7.07
C LEU A 75 23.87 -13.07 8.17
N ARG A 76 22.62 -13.52 8.19
CA ARG A 76 22.17 -14.57 9.10
C ARG A 76 23.01 -15.85 8.90
N GLY A 77 23.37 -16.52 10.00
CA GLY A 77 24.16 -17.75 9.97
C GLY A 77 25.67 -17.56 9.80
N THR A 78 26.17 -16.34 9.59
CA THR A 78 27.63 -16.10 9.58
C THR A 78 28.17 -16.06 11.02
N PRO A 79 29.22 -16.83 11.36
CA PRO A 79 29.82 -16.78 12.70
C PRO A 79 30.34 -15.38 13.03
N ALA A 80 30.25 -15.00 14.32
CA ALA A 80 30.81 -13.74 14.79
C ALA A 80 32.33 -13.74 14.59
N LYS A 81 32.91 -12.57 14.26
CA LYS A 81 34.35 -12.41 14.19
C LYS A 81 34.95 -12.81 15.55
N PRO A 82 36.01 -13.65 15.60
CA PRO A 82 36.67 -13.96 16.86
C PRO A 82 37.19 -12.66 17.49
N ALA A 83 37.05 -12.55 18.82
CA ALA A 83 37.56 -11.39 19.57
C ALA A 83 39.06 -11.19 19.26
N PRO A 84 39.54 -9.94 19.19
CA PRO A 84 40.98 -9.71 19.04
C PRO A 84 41.71 -10.42 20.18
N ALA A 85 42.79 -11.15 19.85
CA ALA A 85 43.64 -11.76 20.87
C ALA A 85 44.06 -10.66 21.83
N SER A 86 43.88 -10.89 23.14
CA SER A 86 44.38 -9.98 24.17
C SER A 86 45.89 -9.86 23.98
N GLU A 87 46.34 -8.69 23.52
CA GLU A 87 47.73 -8.30 23.62
C GLU A 87 48.01 -8.10 25.11
N GLU A 88 48.70 -9.08 25.72
CA GLU A 88 49.35 -8.95 27.03
C GLU A 88 50.62 -8.11 26.92
#